data_AF-A0A2E4DPR1-F1
#
_entry.id   AF-A0A2E4DPR1-F1
#
_cell.length_a   1.000
_cell.length_b   1.000
_cell.length_c   1.000
_cell.angle_alpha   90.00
_cell.angle_beta   90.00
_cell.angle_gamma   90.00
#
_symmetry.space_group_name_H-M   'P 1'
#
loop_
_entity.id
_entity.type
_entity.pdbx_description
1 polymer ?
#
loop_
_entity_poly.entity_id
_entity_poly.type
_entity_poly.pdbx_seq_one_letter_code
_entity_poly.pdbx_strand_id
1 'polypeptide(L)'
;MWANGARHTPVETTFFVPPKTKGFRIHSRRGSVGDWKDGAPCVFSERYAKTWWARMGELSDYQSFNESQFQQLREKYGASLAIVRKEHQLNFPILYQNHEFAVYELGKQ
;
A
#
# COMPACT_ATOMS: atom_id res chain seq x y z
N MET A 1 11.03 -11.64 -2.02
CA MET A 1 9.56 -11.45 -1.98
C MET A 1 9.24 -10.27 -1.06
N TRP A 2 8.53 -9.27 -1.56
CA TRP A 2 8.14 -8.04 -0.86
C TRP A 2 7.24 -8.27 0.37
N ALA A 3 6.45 -9.35 0.38
CA ALA A 3 5.63 -9.74 1.53
C ALA A 3 6.42 -10.20 2.78
N ASN A 4 7.73 -10.46 2.67
CA ASN A 4 8.54 -10.90 3.80
C ASN A 4 8.62 -9.85 4.91
N GLY A 5 8.71 -8.56 4.56
CA GLY A 5 8.72 -7.47 5.54
C GLY A 5 7.43 -7.39 6.37
N ALA A 6 6.31 -7.89 5.83
CA ALA A 6 5.02 -7.90 6.53
C ALA A 6 4.86 -9.05 7.53
N ARG A 7 5.70 -10.09 7.49
CA ARG A 7 5.54 -11.27 8.38
C ARG A 7 5.75 -10.95 9.85
N HIS A 8 6.53 -9.90 10.14
CA HIS A 8 6.86 -9.45 11.48
C HIS A 8 5.91 -8.36 12.00
N THR A 9 4.89 -7.98 11.23
CA THR A 9 3.90 -6.97 11.62
C THR A 9 2.62 -7.62 12.13
N PRO A 10 1.81 -6.94 12.97
CA PRO A 10 0.47 -7.41 13.31
C PRO A 10 -0.38 -7.75 12.07
N VAL A 11 -1.32 -8.69 12.22
CA VAL A 11 -2.23 -9.11 11.14
C VAL A 11 -3.18 -7.98 10.71
N GLU A 12 -3.55 -7.12 11.65
CA GLU A 12 -4.41 -5.96 11.43
C GLU A 12 -3.69 -4.78 10.73
N THR A 13 -2.37 -4.89 10.50
CA THR A 13 -1.62 -3.83 9.84
C THR A 13 -2.07 -3.67 8.40
N THR A 14 -2.43 -2.44 8.03
CA THR A 14 -2.80 -2.07 6.66
C THR A 14 -1.63 -1.40 5.96
N PHE A 15 -1.37 -1.82 4.72
CA PHE A 15 -0.25 -1.36 3.91
C PHE A 15 -0.71 -0.52 2.71
N PHE A 16 0.09 0.50 2.41
CA PHE A 16 0.23 0.96 1.05
C PHE A 16 1.13 0.01 0.28
N VAL A 17 0.67 -0.44 -0.89
CA VAL A 17 1.41 -1.33 -1.78
C VAL A 17 1.36 -0.75 -3.19
N PRO A 18 2.38 -0.97 -4.04
CA PRO A 18 2.34 -0.53 -5.42
C PRO A 18 1.12 -1.17 -6.12
N PRO A 19 0.08 -0.41 -6.51
CA PRO A 19 -1.25 -1.00 -6.80
C PRO A 19 -1.30 -1.92 -8.02
N LYS A 20 -0.27 -1.86 -8.88
CA LYS A 20 -0.12 -2.72 -10.07
C LYS A 20 0.64 -4.03 -9.78
N THR A 21 1.12 -4.23 -8.55
CA THR A 21 1.74 -5.50 -8.12
C THR A 21 0.66 -6.49 -7.70
N LYS A 22 0.92 -7.79 -7.82
CA LYS A 22 -0.06 -8.86 -7.56
C LYS A 22 0.39 -9.72 -6.40
N GLY A 23 -0.57 -10.13 -5.56
CA GLY A 23 -0.38 -11.22 -4.60
C GLY A 23 -0.02 -10.78 -3.18
N PHE A 24 -0.12 -9.48 -2.83
CA PHE A 24 0.24 -9.00 -1.48
C PHE A 24 -0.52 -9.78 -0.43
N ARG A 25 -1.84 -9.67 -0.50
CA ARG A 25 -2.76 -10.16 0.52
C ARG A 25 -2.62 -11.67 0.71
N ILE A 26 -2.36 -12.40 -0.39
CA ILE A 26 -2.17 -13.85 -0.38
C ILE A 26 -0.89 -14.23 0.37
N HIS A 27 0.22 -13.52 0.10
CA HIS A 27 1.53 -13.87 0.67
C HIS A 27 1.80 -13.25 2.05
N SER A 28 1.24 -12.07 2.32
CA SER A 28 1.42 -11.36 3.60
C SER A 28 0.35 -11.73 4.62
N ARG A 29 -0.89 -12.05 4.18
CA ARG A 29 -2.09 -12.14 5.04
C ARG A 29 -2.39 -10.82 5.77
N ARG A 30 -1.99 -9.68 5.22
CA ARG A 30 -2.26 -8.33 5.76
C ARG A 30 -3.13 -7.53 4.79
N GLY A 31 -3.83 -6.54 5.32
CA GLY A 31 -4.65 -5.62 4.54
C GLY A 31 -3.79 -4.71 3.64
N SER A 32 -4.33 -4.33 2.50
CA SER A 32 -3.79 -3.27 1.64
C SER A 32 -4.87 -2.23 1.40
N VAL A 33 -4.47 -0.96 1.23
CA VAL A 33 -5.40 0.12 0.92
C VAL A 33 -6.09 -0.12 -0.43
N GLY A 34 -5.33 -0.51 -1.44
CA GLY A 34 -5.87 -0.85 -2.74
C GLY A 34 -4.90 -1.66 -3.59
N ASP A 35 -5.47 -2.53 -4.43
CA ASP A 35 -4.81 -3.30 -5.48
C ASP A 35 -5.72 -3.25 -6.72
N TRP A 36 -5.16 -3.22 -7.92
CA TRP A 36 -5.94 -3.27 -9.16
C TRP A 36 -6.81 -4.54 -9.28
N LYS A 37 -6.39 -5.64 -8.66
CA LYS A 37 -7.15 -6.89 -8.59
C LYS A 37 -8.33 -6.83 -7.62
N ASP A 38 -8.35 -5.88 -6.70
CA ASP A 38 -9.56 -5.59 -5.90
C ASP A 38 -10.69 -5.02 -6.78
N GLY A 39 -10.44 -4.67 -8.05
CA GLY A 39 -11.46 -4.21 -8.98
C GLY A 39 -12.35 -5.30 -9.56
N ALA A 40 -11.99 -6.59 -9.43
CA ALA A 40 -12.77 -7.68 -10.03
C ALA A 40 -14.23 -7.73 -9.53
N PRO A 41 -14.53 -7.52 -8.23
CA PRO A 41 -15.90 -7.49 -7.72
C PRO A 41 -16.73 -6.27 -8.15
N CYS A 42 -16.14 -5.25 -8.80
CA CYS A 42 -16.85 -4.04 -9.23
C CYS A 42 -18.04 -4.32 -10.15
N VAL A 43 -18.03 -5.43 -10.88
CA VAL A 43 -19.13 -5.85 -11.77
C VAL A 43 -20.42 -6.17 -11.00
N PHE A 44 -20.33 -6.47 -9.70
CA PHE A 44 -21.47 -6.86 -8.87
C PHE A 44 -22.07 -5.69 -8.08
N SER A 45 -21.40 -4.53 -8.03
CA SER A 45 -21.87 -3.39 -7.23
C SER A 45 -21.31 -2.07 -7.76
N GLU A 46 -22.18 -1.23 -8.28
CA GLU A 46 -21.83 0.13 -8.71
C GLU A 46 -21.25 0.96 -7.56
N ARG A 47 -21.83 0.84 -6.36
CA ARG A 47 -21.33 1.54 -5.16
C ARG A 47 -19.88 1.15 -4.87
N TYR A 48 -19.57 -0.14 -4.88
CA TYR A 48 -18.21 -0.61 -4.70
C TYR A 48 -17.30 -0.11 -5.82
N ALA A 49 -17.76 -0.19 -7.08
CA ALA A 49 -17.01 0.27 -8.24
C ALA A 49 -16.61 1.75 -8.13
N LYS A 50 -17.53 2.63 -7.72
CA LYS A 50 -17.26 4.06 -7.50
C LYS A 50 -16.22 4.28 -6.40
N THR A 51 -16.36 3.61 -5.26
CA THR A 51 -15.41 3.74 -4.14
C THR A 51 -14.03 3.22 -4.51
N TRP A 52 -13.95 2.07 -5.17
CA TRP A 52 -12.69 1.50 -5.63
C TRP A 52 -12.04 2.39 -6.69
N TRP A 53 -12.79 2.89 -7.68
CA TRP A 53 -12.26 3.77 -8.72
C TRP A 53 -11.67 5.06 -8.15
N ALA A 54 -12.38 5.72 -7.24
CA ALA A 54 -11.89 6.92 -6.56
C ALA A 54 -10.58 6.64 -5.81
N ARG A 55 -10.52 5.51 -5.09
CA ARG A 55 -9.30 5.09 -4.37
C ARG A 55 -8.14 4.79 -5.32
N MET A 56 -8.38 4.11 -6.43
CA MET A 56 -7.34 3.82 -7.42
C MET A 56 -6.85 5.07 -8.14
N GLY A 57 -7.71 6.09 -8.30
CA GLY A 57 -7.31 7.42 -8.77
C GLY A 57 -6.35 8.11 -7.79
N GLU A 58 -6.61 8.05 -6.50
CA GLU A 58 -5.69 8.58 -5.48
C GLU A 58 -4.39 7.78 -5.35
N LEU A 59 -4.31 6.58 -5.93
CA LEU A 59 -3.12 5.73 -5.93
C LEU A 59 -2.44 5.66 -7.32
N SER A 60 -2.88 6.45 -8.30
CA SER A 60 -2.45 6.30 -9.71
C SER A 60 -0.95 6.52 -9.91
N ASP A 61 -0.40 7.52 -9.21
CA ASP A 61 1.00 7.95 -9.31
C ASP A 61 1.85 7.47 -8.13
N TYR A 62 1.47 6.35 -7.53
CA TYR A 62 2.10 5.76 -6.35
C TYR A 62 3.64 5.75 -6.38
N GLN A 63 4.22 5.46 -7.55
CA GLN A 63 5.67 5.40 -7.76
C GLN A 63 6.40 6.76 -7.62
N SER A 64 5.66 7.85 -7.52
CA SER A 64 6.15 9.23 -7.42
C SER A 64 5.68 9.92 -6.14
N PHE A 65 5.01 9.20 -5.22
CA PHE A 65 4.55 9.76 -3.95
C PHE A 65 5.69 10.16 -3.03
N ASN A 66 5.65 11.38 -2.52
CA ASN A 66 6.52 11.82 -1.44
C ASN A 66 5.89 11.56 -0.06
N GLU A 67 6.62 11.95 0.99
CA GLU A 67 6.24 11.78 2.38
C GLU A 67 4.90 12.47 2.71
N SER A 68 4.67 13.67 2.17
CA SER A 68 3.44 14.43 2.39
C SER A 68 2.22 13.67 1.85
N GLN A 69 2.33 13.11 0.65
CA GLN A 69 1.26 12.31 0.04
C GLN A 69 1.00 11.02 0.84
N PHE A 70 2.05 10.32 1.28
CA PHE A 70 1.87 9.15 2.14
C PHE A 70 1.21 9.50 3.49
N GLN A 71 1.56 10.63 4.11
CA GLN A 71 0.95 11.08 5.35
C GLN A 71 -0.52 11.46 5.17
N GLN A 72 -0.85 12.23 4.14
CA GLN A 72 -2.24 12.60 3.83
C GLN A 72 -3.12 11.35 3.60
N LEU A 73 -2.64 10.41 2.77
CA LEU A 73 -3.39 9.19 2.48
C LEU A 73 -3.46 8.26 3.69
N ARG A 74 -2.42 8.24 4.53
CA ARG A 74 -2.42 7.49 5.79
C ARG A 74 -3.52 7.97 6.72
N GLU A 75 -3.70 9.28 6.89
CA GLU A 75 -4.79 9.81 7.71
C GLU A 75 -6.15 9.36 7.19
N LYS A 76 -6.30 9.34 5.85
CA LYS A 76 -7.53 8.92 5.19
C LYS A 76 -7.81 7.41 5.31
N TYR A 77 -6.78 6.58 5.17
CA TYR A 77 -6.92 5.13 5.01
C TYR A 77 -6.45 4.29 6.20
N GLY A 78 -5.84 4.90 7.21
CA GLY A 78 -5.34 4.22 8.41
C GLY A 78 -4.14 3.30 8.17
N ALA A 79 -3.49 3.38 7.00
CA ALA A 79 -2.34 2.53 6.69
C ALA A 79 -1.10 2.96 7.49
N SER A 80 -0.40 1.97 8.02
CA SER A 80 0.74 2.19 8.93
C SER A 80 2.08 2.02 8.23
N LEU A 81 2.11 1.31 7.10
CA LEU A 81 3.32 0.94 6.39
C LEU A 81 3.16 1.21 4.89
N ALA A 82 4.26 1.59 4.23
CA ALA A 82 4.33 1.73 2.78
C ALA A 82 5.39 0.83 2.18
N ILE A 83 5.04 0.11 1.11
CA ILE A 83 5.97 -0.65 0.29
C ILE A 83 6.24 0.14 -0.98
N VAL A 84 7.50 0.46 -1.25
CA VAL A 84 7.91 1.13 -2.49
C VAL A 84 9.06 0.38 -3.14
N ARG A 85 9.35 0.69 -4.41
CA ARG A 85 10.55 0.15 -5.07
C ARG A 85 11.80 0.74 -4.42
N LYS A 86 12.89 -0.01 -4.39
CA LYS A 86 14.13 0.38 -3.70
C LYS A 86 14.69 1.73 -4.19
N GLU A 87 14.55 2.03 -5.47
CA GLU A 87 14.97 3.30 -6.08
C GLU A 87 14.16 4.50 -5.60
N HIS A 88 12.96 4.27 -5.06
CA HIS A 88 12.12 5.31 -4.47
C HIS A 88 12.50 5.48 -3.00
N GLN A 89 13.40 6.41 -2.73
CA GLN A 89 13.85 6.73 -1.38
C GLN A 89 12.92 7.73 -0.71
N LEU A 90 12.46 7.38 0.49
CA LEU A 90 11.65 8.21 1.37
C LEU A 90 12.37 8.45 2.70
N ASN A 91 12.11 9.60 3.31
CA ASN A 91 12.61 10.00 4.62
C ASN A 91 11.73 9.47 5.76
N PHE A 92 11.48 8.15 5.75
CA PHE A 92 10.78 7.44 6.81
C PHE A 92 11.70 6.35 7.41
N PRO A 93 11.42 5.88 8.65
CA PRO A 93 12.11 4.71 9.18
C PRO A 93 11.90 3.48 8.29
N ILE A 94 13.00 2.81 7.93
CA ILE A 94 12.97 1.57 7.15
C ILE A 94 12.78 0.39 8.11
N LEU A 95 11.71 -0.37 7.93
CA LEU A 95 11.43 -1.58 8.69
C LEU A 95 12.03 -2.83 8.02
N TYR A 96 12.08 -2.84 6.69
CA TYR A 96 12.65 -3.93 5.90
C TYR A 96 13.08 -3.43 4.53
N GLN A 97 14.16 -3.99 3.98
CA GLN A 97 14.56 -3.74 2.59
C GLN A 97 15.16 -5.00 1.95
N ASN A 98 15.03 -5.11 0.64
CA ASN A 98 15.72 -6.10 -0.18
C ASN A 98 16.25 -5.45 -1.48
N HIS A 99 16.62 -6.23 -2.49
CA HIS A 99 17.17 -5.69 -3.73
C HIS A 99 16.13 -4.99 -4.63
N GLU A 100 14.83 -5.25 -4.43
CA GLU A 100 13.75 -4.69 -5.26
C GLU A 100 12.87 -3.66 -4.53
N PHE A 101 12.70 -3.81 -3.22
CA PHE A 101 11.71 -3.05 -2.44
C PHE A 101 12.24 -2.60 -1.07
N ALA A 102 11.63 -1.52 -0.58
CA ALA A 102 11.75 -1.04 0.79
C ALA A 102 10.36 -0.97 1.44
N VAL A 103 10.30 -1.25 2.74
CA VAL A 103 9.13 -1.14 3.60
C VAL A 103 9.41 -0.05 4.62
N TYR A 104 8.62 1.01 4.57
CA TYR A 104 8.72 2.18 5.42
C TYR A 104 7.61 2.20 6.47
N GLU A 105 7.96 2.65 7.68
CA GLU A 105 7.00 2.93 8.73
C GLU A 105 6.46 4.36 8.62
N LEU A 106 5.13 4.47 8.52
CA LEU A 106 4.45 5.75 8.47
C LEU A 106 4.05 6.15 9.89
N GLY A 107 4.95 6.83 10.58
CA GLY A 107 4.74 7.35 11.94
C GLY A 107 3.55 8.32 12.03
N LYS A 108 2.95 8.44 13.22
CA LYS A 108 2.08 9.59 13.54
C LYS A 108 2.98 10.81 13.65
N GLN A 109 2.63 11.91 12.96
CA GLN A 109 3.15 13.23 13.32
C GLN A 109 2.75 13.57 14.75
#